data_AF-A0A251R0N0-F1
#
_entry.id   AF-A0A251R0N0-F1
#
_cell.length_a   1.000
_cell.length_b   1.000
_cell.length_c   1.000
_cell.angle_alpha   90.00
_cell.angle_beta   90.00
_cell.angle_gamma   90.00
#
_symmetry.space_group_name_H-M   'P 1'
#
loop_
_entity.id
_entity.type
_entity.pdbx_description
1 polymer ?
#
loop_
_entity_poly.entity_id
_entity_poly.type
_entity_poly.pdbx_seq_one_letter_code
_entity_poly.pdbx_strand_id
1 'polypeptide(L)'
;FGMASGSDTVKDRVTRPEEFVGTPLVKDSVCLAAQCAESAQCLAALRKSLEDFMAATDSKFTATVIDMESLVDVFKSNIRDIEEDVSLLKKVLHLKNLENFLWDMDQYFKVACISEEEKVTVTCMVSDDVSAWQPKIETWTTLSKELRDQFLRNNTSSLS
;
A
#
# COMPACT_ATOMS: atom_id res chain seq x y z
N PHE A 1 34.54 -21.44 40.94
CA PHE A 1 33.72 -21.06 42.10
C PHE A 1 32.33 -20.76 41.60
N GLY A 2 31.42 -21.72 41.73
CA GLY A 2 30.05 -21.62 41.23
C GLY A 2 29.22 -20.73 42.14
N MET A 3 28.44 -19.84 41.53
CA MET A 3 27.41 -19.07 42.23
C MET A 3 26.36 -20.05 42.74
N ALA A 4 26.31 -20.30 44.05
CA ALA A 4 25.12 -20.86 44.66
C ALA A 4 23.97 -19.92 44.30
N SER A 5 22.99 -20.44 43.58
CA SER A 5 21.82 -19.68 43.15
C SER A 5 21.17 -19.11 44.41
N GLY A 6 20.71 -17.86 44.41
CA GLY A 6 20.12 -17.23 45.61
C GLY A 6 18.98 -18.04 46.25
N SER A 7 18.40 -18.98 45.51
CA SER A 7 17.46 -19.99 45.99
C SER A 7 18.07 -20.98 47.00
N ASP A 8 19.30 -21.46 46.79
CA ASP A 8 19.96 -22.45 47.67
C ASP A 8 20.30 -21.82 49.03
N THR A 9 20.71 -20.56 49.01
CA THR A 9 21.00 -19.77 50.21
C THR A 9 19.74 -19.47 51.02
N VAL A 10 18.60 -19.24 50.35
CA VAL A 10 17.32 -19.02 51.04
C VAL A 10 16.80 -20.34 51.63
N LYS A 11 16.94 -21.45 50.90
CA LYS A 11 16.55 -22.78 51.38
C LYS A 11 17.32 -23.17 52.65
N ASP A 12 18.65 -23.04 52.64
CA ASP A 12 19.51 -23.30 53.81
C ASP A 12 19.14 -22.42 55.03
N ARG A 13 18.81 -21.15 54.76
CA ARG A 13 18.36 -20.21 55.80
C ARG A 13 16.96 -20.49 56.35
N VAL A 14 16.07 -21.14 55.59
CA VAL A 14 14.73 -21.54 56.03
C VAL A 14 14.77 -22.87 56.80
N THR A 15 15.59 -23.83 56.37
CA THR A 15 15.72 -25.13 57.04
C THR A 15 16.27 -25.01 58.47
N ARG A 16 17.25 -24.12 58.70
CA ARG A 16 17.91 -23.97 59.99
C ARG A 16 16.99 -23.56 61.17
N PRO A 17 16.08 -22.58 61.03
CA PRO A 17 15.08 -22.30 62.07
C PRO A 17 13.97 -23.36 62.14
N GLU A 18 13.64 -24.08 61.07
CA GLU A 18 12.68 -25.20 61.13
C GLU A 18 13.19 -26.36 61.97
N GLU A 19 14.47 -26.69 61.88
CA GLU A 19 15.12 -27.70 62.71
C GLU A 19 15.08 -27.35 64.21
N PHE A 20 15.06 -26.05 64.54
CA PHE A 20 14.97 -25.55 65.91
C PHE A 20 13.53 -25.53 66.45
N VAL A 21 12.54 -25.27 65.60
CA VAL A 21 11.11 -25.16 65.96
C VAL A 21 10.40 -26.52 65.92
N GLY A 22 10.95 -27.49 65.20
CA GLY A 22 10.36 -28.81 65.01
C GLY A 22 9.26 -28.83 63.95
N THR A 23 8.88 -30.03 63.50
CA THR A 23 7.79 -30.17 62.51
C THR A 23 6.46 -29.75 63.12
N PRO A 24 5.63 -28.99 62.38
CA PRO A 24 4.36 -28.53 62.89
C PRO A 24 3.43 -29.72 63.24
N LEU A 25 2.87 -29.70 64.45
CA LEU A 25 2.06 -30.78 65.05
C LEU A 25 0.67 -30.96 64.41
N VAL A 26 0.32 -30.14 63.42
CA VAL A 26 -0.98 -30.16 62.74
C VAL A 26 -0.93 -31.18 61.61
N LYS A 27 -1.91 -32.08 61.57
CA LYS A 27 -1.91 -33.31 60.76
C LYS A 27 -1.72 -33.11 59.25
N ASP A 28 -2.01 -31.91 58.74
CA ASP A 28 -1.91 -31.54 57.31
C ASP A 28 -0.95 -30.36 57.06
N SER A 29 -0.10 -30.01 58.04
CA SER A 29 0.82 -28.88 57.91
C SER A 29 2.11 -29.27 57.18
N VAL A 30 2.44 -28.51 56.14
CA VAL A 30 3.65 -28.67 55.33
C VAL A 30 4.76 -27.82 55.97
N CYS A 31 6.00 -28.32 55.96
CA CYS A 31 7.14 -27.50 56.42
C CYS A 31 7.36 -26.30 55.49
N LEU A 32 7.76 -25.16 56.04
CA LEU A 32 8.10 -23.93 55.32
C LEU A 32 9.12 -24.18 54.21
N ALA A 33 10.11 -25.07 54.37
CA ALA A 33 11.04 -25.42 53.30
C ALA A 33 10.34 -26.05 52.07
N ALA A 34 9.36 -26.94 52.29
CA ALA A 34 8.59 -27.53 51.22
C ALA A 34 7.66 -26.50 50.57
N GLN A 35 7.04 -25.60 51.35
CA GLN A 35 6.21 -24.52 50.82
C GLN A 35 7.02 -23.46 50.05
N CYS A 36 8.24 -23.15 50.50
CA CYS A 36 9.18 -22.29 49.75
C CYS A 36 9.63 -22.94 48.44
N ALA A 37 9.90 -24.25 48.45
CA ALA A 37 10.28 -24.97 47.24
C ALA A 37 9.13 -25.02 46.21
N GLU A 38 7.89 -25.28 46.69
CA GLU A 38 6.69 -25.27 45.85
C GLU A 38 6.41 -23.88 45.26
N SER A 39 6.53 -22.83 46.07
CA SER A 39 6.38 -21.44 45.61
C SER A 39 7.43 -21.05 44.58
N ALA A 40 8.70 -21.45 44.78
CA ALA A 40 9.76 -21.23 43.80
C ALA A 40 9.49 -21.97 42.47
N GLN A 41 8.97 -23.20 42.54
CA GLN A 41 8.56 -23.97 41.36
C GLN A 41 7.37 -23.32 40.63
N CYS A 42 6.38 -22.82 41.38
CA CYS A 42 5.23 -22.10 40.82
C CYS A 42 5.66 -20.80 40.11
N LEU A 43 6.55 -20.01 40.73
CA LEU A 43 7.11 -18.81 40.12
C LEU A 43 7.92 -19.12 38.86
N ALA A 44 8.70 -20.20 38.85
CA ALA A 44 9.43 -20.64 37.67
C ALA A 44 8.50 -21.06 36.53
N ALA A 45 7.42 -21.78 36.84
CA ALA A 45 6.41 -22.20 35.85
C ALA A 45 5.67 -20.99 35.26
N LEU A 46 5.25 -20.03 36.10
CA LEU A 46 4.60 -18.80 35.65
C LEU A 46 5.54 -17.96 34.79
N ARG A 47 6.79 -17.81 35.20
CA ARG A 47 7.81 -17.11 34.42
C ARG A 47 7.96 -17.73 33.04
N LYS A 48 8.10 -19.05 32.96
CA LYS A 48 8.19 -19.76 31.69
C LYS A 48 6.96 -19.53 30.82
N SER A 49 5.76 -19.62 31.41
CA SER A 49 4.51 -19.36 30.67
C SER A 49 4.44 -17.94 30.11
N LEU A 50 4.97 -16.95 30.83
CA LEU A 50 5.01 -15.57 30.36
C LEU A 50 6.02 -15.42 29.22
N GLU A 51 7.20 -16.03 29.33
CA GLU A 51 8.20 -16.05 28.27
C GLU A 51 7.65 -16.71 26.99
N ASP A 52 6.97 -17.85 27.11
CA ASP A 52 6.31 -18.55 26.00
C ASP A 52 5.20 -17.69 25.38
N PHE A 53 4.39 -17.01 26.20
CA PHE A 53 3.34 -16.10 25.73
C PHE A 53 3.91 -14.89 24.98
N MET A 54 4.95 -14.26 25.52
CA MET A 54 5.61 -13.13 24.88
C MET A 54 6.22 -13.54 23.54
N ALA A 55 6.90 -14.69 23.48
CA ALA A 55 7.45 -15.22 22.23
C ALA A 55 6.37 -15.53 21.20
N ALA A 56 5.26 -16.14 21.61
CA ALA A 56 4.13 -16.41 20.72
C ALA A 56 3.44 -15.14 20.22
N THR A 57 3.32 -14.11 21.08
CA THR A 57 2.72 -12.83 20.73
C THR A 57 3.59 -12.05 19.75
N ASP A 58 4.90 -11.99 20.01
CA ASP A 58 5.87 -11.34 19.12
C ASP A 58 5.86 -12.00 17.74
N SER A 59 5.93 -13.33 17.69
CA SER A 59 5.86 -14.08 16.44
C SER A 59 4.58 -13.81 15.64
N LYS A 60 3.41 -13.75 16.29
CA LYS A 60 2.14 -13.43 15.63
C LYS A 60 2.09 -12.01 15.12
N PHE A 61 2.62 -11.06 15.89
CA PHE A 61 2.69 -9.66 15.47
C PHE A 61 3.60 -9.52 14.25
N THR A 62 4.79 -10.13 14.27
CA THR A 62 5.72 -10.16 13.13
C THR A 62 5.04 -10.76 11.88
N ALA A 63 4.37 -11.91 12.01
CA ALA A 63 3.66 -12.51 10.88
C ALA A 63 2.57 -11.58 10.31
N THR A 64 1.80 -10.92 11.19
CA THR A 64 0.75 -9.98 10.78
C THR A 64 1.33 -8.77 10.03
N VAL A 65 2.46 -8.23 10.50
CA VAL A 65 3.14 -7.12 9.82
C VAL A 65 3.60 -7.54 8.41
N ILE A 66 4.19 -8.73 8.28
CA ILE A 66 4.62 -9.27 6.98
C ILE A 66 3.42 -9.44 6.03
N ASP A 67 2.29 -9.96 6.53
CA ASP A 67 1.07 -10.10 5.73
C ASP A 67 0.55 -8.73 5.28
N MET A 68 0.58 -7.72 6.16
CA MET A 68 0.21 -6.35 5.79
C MET A 68 1.15 -5.74 4.75
N GLU A 69 2.46 -5.97 4.85
CA GLU A 69 3.43 -5.55 3.83
C GLU A 69 3.10 -6.18 2.46
N SER A 70 2.80 -7.48 2.44
CA SER A 70 2.40 -8.17 1.21
C SER A 70 1.11 -7.61 0.61
N LEU A 71 0.13 -7.25 1.45
CA LEU A 71 -1.11 -6.63 1.02
C LEU A 71 -0.87 -5.24 0.42
N VAL A 72 0.02 -4.46 1.03
CA VAL A 72 0.44 -3.15 0.51
C VAL A 72 1.07 -3.28 -0.87
N ASP A 73 1.93 -4.28 -1.09
CA ASP A 73 2.55 -4.53 -2.39
C ASP A 73 1.52 -4.88 -3.47
N VAL A 74 0.52 -5.70 -3.14
CA VAL A 74 -0.60 -6.02 -4.05
C VAL A 74 -1.39 -4.76 -4.40
N PHE A 75 -1.77 -3.95 -3.41
CA PHE A 75 -2.47 -2.69 -3.68
C PHE A 75 -1.65 -1.73 -4.53
N LYS A 76 -0.34 -1.65 -4.30
CA LYS A 76 0.57 -0.82 -5.09
C LYS A 76 0.65 -1.27 -6.55
N SER A 77 0.64 -2.58 -6.82
CA SER A 77 0.56 -3.11 -8.18
C SER A 77 -0.74 -2.71 -8.84
N ASN A 78 -1.87 -2.98 -8.18
CA ASN A 78 -3.20 -2.69 -8.74
C ASN A 78 -3.39 -1.19 -9.03
N ILE A 79 -2.91 -0.29 -8.16
CA ILE A 79 -2.98 1.16 -8.39
C ILE A 79 -2.23 1.54 -9.67
N ARG A 80 -1.04 0.97 -9.89
CA ARG A 80 -0.25 1.23 -11.09
C ARG A 80 -0.98 0.76 -12.35
N ASP A 81 -1.55 -0.44 -12.31
CA ASP A 81 -2.32 -1.00 -13.43
C ASP A 81 -3.52 -0.08 -13.76
N ILE A 82 -4.20 0.43 -12.72
CA ILE A 82 -5.30 1.40 -12.87
C ILE A 82 -4.81 2.73 -13.47
N GLU A 83 -3.66 3.24 -13.04
CA GLU A 83 -3.07 4.46 -13.60
C GLU A 83 -2.75 4.33 -15.09
N GLU A 84 -2.25 3.15 -15.50
CA GLU A 84 -1.99 2.82 -16.90
C GLU A 84 -3.30 2.76 -17.71
N ASP A 85 -4.31 2.04 -17.22
CA ASP A 85 -5.62 1.94 -17.86
C ASP A 85 -6.30 3.30 -18.01
N VAL A 86 -6.30 4.13 -16.95
CA VAL A 86 -6.85 5.49 -16.98
C VAL A 86 -6.12 6.35 -18.01
N SER A 87 -4.80 6.21 -18.11
CA SER A 87 -4.00 6.93 -19.10
C SER A 87 -4.37 6.53 -20.53
N LEU A 88 -4.62 5.23 -20.78
CA LEU A 88 -5.09 4.74 -22.07
C LEU A 88 -6.51 5.25 -22.38
N LEU A 89 -7.44 5.15 -21.43
CA LEU A 89 -8.81 5.63 -21.60
C LEU A 89 -8.87 7.13 -21.91
N LYS A 90 -8.05 7.94 -21.23
CA LYS A 90 -7.93 9.37 -21.50
C LYS A 90 -7.50 9.63 -22.94
N LYS A 91 -6.51 8.91 -23.46
CA LYS A 91 -6.05 9.02 -24.86
C LYS A 91 -7.15 8.65 -25.85
N VAL A 92 -7.85 7.53 -25.62
CA VAL A 92 -8.96 7.08 -26.46
C VAL A 92 -10.10 8.11 -26.46
N LEU A 93 -10.42 8.70 -25.30
CA LEU A 93 -11.44 9.74 -25.20
C LEU A 93 -11.06 10.99 -26.00
N HIS A 94 -9.81 11.45 -25.90
CA HIS A 94 -9.34 12.60 -26.68
C HIS A 94 -9.39 12.34 -28.18
N LEU A 95 -8.97 11.15 -28.64
CA LEU A 95 -9.07 10.77 -30.05
C LEU A 95 -10.51 10.73 -30.54
N LYS A 96 -11.42 10.15 -29.74
CA LYS A 96 -12.85 10.12 -30.08
C LYS A 96 -13.45 11.51 -30.16
N ASN A 97 -13.09 12.41 -29.24
CA ASN A 97 -13.56 13.79 -29.27
C ASN A 97 -13.04 14.54 -30.51
N LEU A 98 -11.77 14.31 -30.89
CA LEU A 98 -11.21 14.88 -32.12
C LEU A 98 -11.95 14.37 -33.36
N GLU A 99 -12.18 13.06 -33.47
CA GLU A 99 -12.91 12.48 -34.61
C GLU A 99 -14.35 13.01 -34.69
N ASN A 100 -15.02 13.14 -33.55
CA ASN A 100 -16.36 13.74 -33.50
C ASN A 100 -16.32 15.19 -33.98
N PHE A 101 -15.35 16.00 -33.54
CA PHE A 101 -15.20 17.38 -33.99
C PHE A 101 -14.95 17.49 -35.50
N LEU A 102 -14.04 16.68 -36.04
CA LEU A 102 -13.76 16.66 -37.49
C LEU A 102 -15.01 16.27 -38.28
N TRP A 103 -15.78 15.31 -37.77
CA TRP A 103 -17.04 14.90 -38.38
C TRP A 103 -18.10 16.01 -38.33
N ASP A 104 -18.26 16.66 -37.17
CA ASP A 104 -19.20 17.78 -36.99
C ASP A 104 -18.88 18.95 -37.93
N MET A 105 -17.60 19.30 -38.07
CA MET A 105 -17.16 20.36 -38.99
C MET A 105 -17.43 19.99 -40.45
N ASP A 106 -17.19 18.75 -40.85
CA ASP A 106 -17.51 18.29 -42.21
C ASP A 106 -19.02 18.38 -42.51
N GLN A 107 -19.88 18.06 -41.53
CA GLN A 107 -21.32 18.27 -41.66
C GLN A 107 -21.68 19.75 -41.73
N TYR A 108 -21.06 20.58 -40.89
CA TYR A 108 -21.29 22.02 -40.88
C TYR A 108 -20.95 22.64 -42.25
N PHE A 109 -19.81 22.30 -42.84
CA PHE A 109 -19.43 22.82 -44.16
C PHE A 109 -20.42 22.45 -45.25
N LYS A 110 -20.99 21.24 -45.19
CA LYS A 110 -22.02 20.79 -46.14
C LYS A 110 -23.31 21.59 -46.02
N VAL A 111 -23.76 21.83 -44.79
CA VAL A 111 -25.01 22.58 -44.52
C VAL A 111 -24.84 24.07 -44.82
N ALA A 112 -23.71 24.65 -44.47
CA ALA A 112 -23.41 26.08 -44.65
C ALA A 112 -22.85 26.42 -46.04
N CYS A 113 -22.70 25.43 -46.94
CA CYS A 113 -22.14 25.61 -48.29
C CYS A 113 -20.77 26.32 -48.31
N ILE A 114 -19.90 26.01 -47.33
CA ILE A 114 -18.57 26.63 -47.21
C ILE A 114 -17.65 26.09 -48.32
N SER A 115 -16.98 27.00 -49.03
CA SER A 115 -16.01 26.64 -50.08
C SER A 115 -14.77 25.99 -49.48
N GLU A 116 -14.07 25.13 -50.25
CA GLU A 116 -12.85 24.45 -49.77
C GLU A 116 -11.77 25.43 -49.25
N GLU A 117 -11.70 26.61 -49.86
CA GLU A 117 -10.76 27.69 -49.52
C GLU A 117 -11.05 28.32 -48.15
N GLU A 118 -12.30 28.26 -47.68
CA GLU A 118 -12.76 28.89 -46.44
C GLU A 118 -12.84 27.92 -45.25
N LYS A 119 -12.87 26.59 -45.50
CA LYS A 119 -13.01 25.57 -44.44
C LYS A 119 -11.93 25.68 -43.37
N VAL A 120 -10.69 25.91 -43.78
CA VAL A 120 -9.55 26.08 -42.87
C VAL A 120 -9.76 27.32 -42.01
N THR A 121 -10.05 28.47 -42.64
CA THR A 121 -10.28 29.75 -41.96
C THR A 121 -11.40 29.65 -40.93
N VAL A 122 -12.54 29.07 -41.30
CA VAL A 122 -13.70 28.90 -40.40
C VAL A 122 -13.34 27.99 -39.22
N THR A 123 -12.61 26.90 -39.44
CA THR A 123 -12.16 26.02 -38.35
C THR A 123 -11.22 26.73 -37.38
N CYS A 124 -10.27 27.51 -37.91
CA CYS A 124 -9.33 28.30 -37.11
C CYS A 124 -10.04 29.36 -36.27
N MET A 125 -11.15 29.92 -36.76
CA MET A 125 -11.94 30.91 -36.01
C MET A 125 -12.74 30.30 -34.85
N VAL A 126 -13.10 29.03 -34.95
CA VAL A 126 -13.88 28.31 -33.92
C VAL A 126 -12.97 27.61 -32.90
N SER A 127 -11.68 27.43 -33.24
CA SER A 127 -10.73 26.69 -32.43
C SER A 127 -9.60 27.60 -31.94
N ASP A 128 -9.63 27.99 -30.66
CA ASP A 128 -8.64 28.90 -30.07
C ASP A 128 -7.19 28.40 -30.25
N ASP A 129 -6.97 27.08 -30.17
CA ASP A 129 -5.64 26.44 -30.30
C ASP A 129 -5.09 26.41 -31.73
N VAL A 130 -5.94 26.54 -32.74
CA VAL A 130 -5.54 26.43 -34.16
C VAL A 130 -5.01 27.76 -34.68
N SER A 131 -5.35 28.87 -34.01
CA SER A 131 -4.84 30.21 -34.34
C SER A 131 -3.31 30.36 -34.22
N ALA A 132 -2.65 29.45 -33.47
CA ALA A 132 -1.20 29.38 -33.33
C ALA A 132 -0.50 28.66 -34.51
N TRP A 133 -1.25 28.11 -35.46
CA TRP A 133 -0.72 27.27 -36.53
C TRP A 133 -0.33 28.15 -37.73
N GLN A 134 0.90 27.94 -38.24
CA GLN A 134 1.50 28.75 -39.31
C GLN A 134 0.70 28.74 -40.64
N PRO A 135 0.95 29.71 -41.55
CA PRO A 135 0.09 29.99 -42.72
C PRO A 135 0.13 28.96 -43.87
N LYS A 136 0.69 27.77 -43.67
CA LYS A 136 0.97 26.81 -44.75
C LYS A 136 -0.12 25.76 -44.98
N ILE A 137 -1.15 25.72 -44.14
CA ILE A 137 -2.23 24.75 -44.29
C ILE A 137 -3.31 25.37 -45.18
N GLU A 138 -3.32 24.99 -46.45
CA GLU A 138 -4.26 25.54 -47.45
C GLU A 138 -5.52 24.68 -47.64
N THR A 139 -5.51 23.42 -47.16
CA THR A 139 -6.62 22.48 -47.39
C THR A 139 -7.13 21.84 -46.11
N TRP A 140 -8.45 21.59 -46.07
CA TRP A 140 -9.11 20.86 -44.98
C TRP A 140 -8.50 19.46 -44.75
N THR A 141 -8.09 18.78 -45.82
CA THR A 141 -7.44 17.47 -45.74
C THR A 141 -6.09 17.53 -45.03
N THR A 142 -5.30 18.57 -45.31
CA THR A 142 -4.02 18.82 -44.63
C THR A 142 -4.25 19.19 -43.17
N LEU A 143 -5.24 20.05 -42.88
CA LEU A 143 -5.60 20.43 -41.51
C LEU A 143 -6.06 19.22 -40.69
N SER A 144 -6.97 18.42 -41.21
CA SER A 144 -7.50 17.22 -40.53
C SER A 144 -6.42 16.20 -40.23
N LYS A 145 -5.49 16.02 -41.17
CA LYS A 145 -4.32 15.15 -40.98
C LYS A 145 -3.40 15.71 -39.90
N GLU A 146 -3.07 17.00 -39.97
CA GLU A 146 -2.19 17.64 -38.99
C GLU A 146 -2.79 17.63 -37.57
N LEU A 147 -4.11 17.85 -37.44
CA LEU A 147 -4.83 17.70 -36.17
C LEU A 147 -4.67 16.29 -35.60
N ARG A 148 -4.88 15.25 -36.41
CA ARG A 148 -4.65 13.86 -35.98
C ARG A 148 -3.20 13.62 -35.58
N ASP A 149 -2.25 14.06 -36.39
CA ASP A 149 -0.81 13.83 -36.18
C ASP A 149 -0.29 14.57 -34.93
N GLN A 150 -0.70 15.82 -34.69
CA GLN A 150 -0.33 16.58 -33.49
C GLN A 150 -0.98 16.03 -32.23
N PHE A 151 -2.26 15.66 -32.27
CA PHE A 151 -2.93 15.00 -31.14
C PHE A 151 -2.23 13.68 -30.79
N LEU A 152 -1.85 12.88 -31.78
CA LEU A 152 -1.11 11.64 -31.54
C LEU A 152 0.28 11.92 -30.94
N ARG A 153 1.01 12.91 -31.46
CA ARG A 153 2.36 13.25 -31.00
C ARG A 153 2.37 13.74 -29.54
N ASN A 154 1.43 14.60 -29.14
CA ASN A 154 1.31 15.08 -27.76
C ASN A 154 0.89 13.98 -26.76
N ASN A 155 0.19 12.94 -27.22
CA ASN A 155 -0.16 11.78 -26.40
C ASN A 155 0.99 10.75 -26.27
N THR A 156 2.02 10.83 -27.13
CA THR A 156 3.21 9.96 -27.06
C THR A 156 4.35 10.55 -26.22
N SER A 157 4.45 11.87 -26.10
CA SER A 157 5.52 12.55 -25.35
C SER A 157 5.40 12.48 -23.81
N SER A 158 4.27 11.99 -23.28
CA SER A 158 4.05 11.77 -21.84
C SER A 158 4.60 10.42 -21.32
N LEU A 159 5.31 9.67 -22.17
CA LEU A 159 5.93 8.37 -21.86
C LEU A 159 7.45 8.44 -21.56
N SER A 160 8.04 9.64 -21.52
CA SER A 160 9.47 9.83 -21.17
C SER A 160 9.68 10.27 -19.72
#